data_AF-A0A1Q3D680-F1
#
_entry.id   AF-A0A1Q3D680-F1
#
_cell.length_a   1.000
_cell.length_b   1.000
_cell.length_c   1.000
_cell.angle_alpha   90.00
_cell.angle_beta   90.00
_cell.angle_gamma   90.00
#
_symmetry.space_group_name_H-M   'P 1'
#
loop_
_entity.id
_entity.type
_entity.pdbx_description
1 polymer ?
#
loop_
_entity_poly.entity_id
_entity_poly.type
_entity_poly.pdbx_seq_one_letter_code
_entity_poly.pdbx_strand_id
1 'polypeptide(L)'
;MSAIVCGKRSASVFEELAATTSPVTVVSKRIRCSSSSSPLRFSPFPSSPSPSSFIDQLVALFPHMDQRVLERVVEECGDDLDSAIRSLNDLRLESMASAASKSDVEPQGTVTTNAEVLSAEDPLAPKVLSMDGSEWVELFVREMMSASNIDDARVRASRALEVLEKSIHARASAEAAQSFNQENMMLKEQVEALIQENAILKRAVSIQHERQKEYEDRSHELQHLKQLVSQYQDQLRTLEVNNYALTMHLKQAQQSSSIPGRFHPDIF
;
A
#
# COMPACT_ATOMS: atom_id res chain seq x y z
N MET A 1 22.47 29.93 -37.60
CA MET A 1 22.24 28.55 -38.05
C MET A 1 20.77 28.25 -37.82
N SER A 2 20.01 28.13 -38.91
CA SER A 2 18.54 28.02 -38.93
C SER A 2 18.12 26.58 -39.19
N ALA A 3 17.05 26.12 -38.55
CA ALA A 3 16.12 25.14 -39.13
C ALA A 3 14.77 25.19 -38.39
N ILE A 4 13.77 25.74 -39.08
CA ILE A 4 12.34 25.53 -38.84
C ILE A 4 11.91 24.54 -39.91
N VAL A 5 11.22 23.47 -39.56
CA VAL A 5 10.56 22.58 -40.53
C VAL A 5 9.06 22.60 -40.27
N CYS A 6 8.34 23.06 -41.28
CA CYS A 6 6.89 23.12 -41.35
C CYS A 6 6.40 22.08 -42.39
N GLY A 7 5.32 21.36 -42.04
CA GLY A 7 4.21 21.09 -42.95
C GLY A 7 4.27 19.88 -43.89
N LYS A 8 3.19 19.08 -43.85
CA LYS A 8 2.45 18.62 -45.04
C LYS A 8 1.04 18.13 -44.67
N ARG A 9 0.03 18.85 -45.20
CA ARG A 9 -1.36 18.42 -45.42
C ARG A 9 -1.52 18.05 -46.90
N SER A 10 -2.45 17.16 -47.22
CA SER A 10 -3.27 17.04 -48.48
C SER A 10 -4.08 15.74 -48.38
N ALA A 11 -5.31 15.56 -48.86
CA ALA A 11 -6.36 16.37 -49.49
C ALA A 11 -7.65 15.50 -49.55
N SER A 12 -8.84 16.03 -49.25
CA SER A 12 -9.95 16.39 -50.16
C SER A 12 -10.83 15.24 -50.71
N VAL A 13 -12.15 15.35 -50.54
CA VAL A 13 -13.14 15.13 -51.61
C VAL A 13 -14.28 16.15 -51.41
N PHE A 14 -14.71 16.73 -52.53
CA PHE A 14 -15.54 17.92 -52.73
C PHE A 14 -16.68 17.52 -53.67
N GLU A 15 -17.92 17.95 -53.42
CA GLU A 15 -18.98 18.20 -54.44
C GLU A 15 -20.21 18.78 -53.70
N GLU A 16 -20.54 20.07 -53.76
CA GLU A 16 -21.00 20.95 -54.85
C GLU A 16 -22.54 21.03 -54.97
N LEU A 17 -23.02 22.25 -55.18
CA LEU A 17 -24.32 22.80 -54.82
C LEU A 17 -25.35 22.74 -55.96
N ALA A 18 -26.64 22.55 -55.64
CA ALA A 18 -27.76 23.19 -56.35
C ALA A 18 -29.05 23.17 -55.47
N ALA A 19 -29.95 24.11 -55.75
CA ALA A 19 -30.82 24.80 -54.81
C ALA A 19 -32.28 24.30 -54.68
N THR A 20 -33.05 25.00 -53.84
CA THR A 20 -34.54 25.03 -53.63
C THR A 20 -35.09 23.90 -52.74
N THR A 21 -35.71 24.08 -51.56
CA THR A 21 -36.70 25.08 -51.09
C THR A 21 -36.73 25.08 -49.53
N SER A 22 -36.94 26.24 -48.90
CA SER A 22 -37.05 26.49 -47.44
C SER A 22 -38.29 25.84 -46.78
N PRO A 23 -38.50 25.90 -45.43
CA PRO A 23 -37.58 26.12 -44.29
C PRO A 23 -37.74 25.06 -43.16
N VAL A 24 -36.86 25.10 -42.13
CA VAL A 24 -37.14 25.00 -40.67
C VAL A 24 -35.90 24.51 -39.91
N THR A 25 -35.26 25.48 -39.24
CA THR A 25 -34.46 25.45 -37.99
C THR A 25 -33.39 24.36 -37.78
N VAL A 26 -32.14 24.83 -37.77
CA VAL A 26 -30.94 24.18 -37.22
C VAL A 26 -30.96 24.25 -35.68
N VAL A 27 -30.79 23.13 -34.98
CA VAL A 27 -30.46 23.10 -33.54
C VAL A 27 -29.39 22.06 -33.24
N SER A 28 -28.39 22.53 -32.50
CA SER A 28 -27.20 21.88 -31.96
C SER A 28 -27.42 20.58 -31.19
N LYS A 29 -26.38 19.74 -31.20
CA LYS A 29 -26.18 18.54 -30.37
C LYS A 29 -26.58 18.78 -28.92
N ARG A 30 -27.65 18.09 -28.48
CA ARG A 30 -28.04 17.98 -27.07
C ARG A 30 -28.09 16.50 -26.70
N ILE A 31 -27.10 16.05 -25.93
CA ILE A 31 -27.12 14.77 -25.24
C ILE A 31 -28.06 14.96 -24.04
N ARG A 32 -29.17 14.22 -24.01
CA ARG A 32 -30.04 14.11 -22.84
C ARG A 32 -30.04 12.67 -22.36
N CYS A 33 -29.80 12.55 -21.06
CA CYS A 33 -29.83 11.36 -20.24
C CYS A 33 -31.15 10.59 -20.43
N SER A 34 -31.04 9.28 -20.60
CA SER A 34 -32.11 8.33 -20.32
C SER A 34 -31.49 7.14 -19.59
N SER A 35 -32.18 6.77 -18.52
CA SER A 35 -31.79 5.88 -17.44
C SER A 35 -31.51 4.45 -17.89
N SER A 36 -30.36 3.91 -17.47
CA SER A 36 -30.21 2.49 -17.17
C SER A 36 -29.57 2.35 -15.78
N SER A 37 -30.38 2.59 -14.75
CA SER A 37 -30.03 2.21 -13.38
C SER A 37 -30.17 0.69 -13.29
N SER A 38 -29.05 -0.01 -13.49
CA SER A 38 -28.91 -1.36 -12.94
C SER A 38 -28.82 -1.20 -11.42
N PRO A 39 -29.63 -1.91 -10.62
CA PRO A 39 -29.45 -1.90 -9.18
C PRO A 39 -28.15 -2.64 -8.88
N LEU A 40 -27.11 -1.88 -8.56
CA LEU A 40 -25.99 -2.42 -7.80
C LEU A 40 -26.59 -2.94 -6.50
N ARG A 41 -26.67 -4.26 -6.37
CA ARG A 41 -26.86 -4.91 -5.08
C ARG A 41 -25.66 -4.48 -4.24
N PHE A 42 -25.88 -3.48 -3.39
CA PHE A 42 -25.08 -3.31 -2.19
C PHE A 42 -25.13 -4.66 -1.48
N SER A 43 -23.99 -5.34 -1.40
CA SER A 43 -23.83 -6.40 -0.42
C SER A 43 -24.17 -5.77 0.93
N PRO A 44 -25.08 -6.35 1.73
CA PRO A 44 -25.25 -5.92 3.09
C PRO A 44 -23.88 -6.01 3.76
N PHE A 45 -23.50 -4.96 4.48
CA PHE A 45 -22.49 -5.04 5.53
C PHE A 45 -22.66 -6.37 6.27
N PRO A 46 -21.59 -7.12 6.60
CA PRO A 46 -21.75 -8.27 7.45
C PRO A 46 -22.35 -7.76 8.75
N SER A 47 -23.59 -8.16 8.97
CA SER A 47 -24.27 -8.11 10.25
C SER A 47 -23.33 -8.77 11.25
N SER A 48 -23.29 -8.26 12.47
CA SER A 48 -22.52 -8.81 13.59
C SER A 48 -22.37 -10.34 13.46
N PRO A 49 -21.14 -10.87 13.44
CA PRO A 49 -20.93 -12.31 13.29
C PRO A 49 -21.77 -13.02 14.33
N SER A 50 -22.52 -14.03 13.88
CA SER A 50 -23.20 -14.92 14.82
C SER A 50 -22.12 -15.51 15.74
N PRO A 51 -22.40 -15.74 17.04
CA PRO A 51 -21.37 -16.18 18.00
C PRO A 51 -20.64 -17.46 17.55
N SER A 52 -21.29 -18.30 16.73
CA SER A 52 -20.66 -19.45 16.08
C SER A 52 -19.56 -19.08 15.07
N SER A 53 -19.80 -18.09 14.20
CA SER A 53 -18.81 -17.65 13.20
C SER A 53 -17.60 -16.94 13.80
N PHE A 54 -17.76 -16.35 14.98
CA PHE A 54 -16.69 -15.69 15.72
C PHE A 54 -15.70 -16.69 16.33
N ILE A 55 -16.22 -17.76 16.93
CA ILE A 55 -15.41 -18.87 17.45
C ILE A 55 -14.69 -19.59 16.32
N ASP A 56 -15.37 -19.87 15.20
CA ASP A 56 -14.77 -20.52 14.03
C ASP A 56 -13.57 -19.73 13.48
N GLN A 57 -13.64 -18.41 13.52
CA GLN A 57 -12.55 -17.52 13.09
C GLN A 57 -11.36 -17.55 14.06
N LEU A 58 -11.60 -17.64 15.36
CA LEU A 58 -10.55 -17.80 16.37
C LEU A 58 -9.90 -19.19 16.32
N VAL A 59 -10.67 -20.24 16.04
CA VAL A 59 -10.15 -21.61 15.84
C VAL A 59 -9.21 -21.65 14.63
N ALA A 60 -9.54 -20.94 13.54
CA ALA A 60 -8.67 -20.83 12.37
C ALA A 60 -7.34 -20.10 12.68
N LEU A 61 -7.37 -19.08 13.55
CA LEU A 61 -6.18 -18.32 13.95
C LEU A 61 -5.34 -19.05 15.02
N PHE A 62 -5.96 -19.90 15.83
CA PHE A 62 -5.30 -20.65 16.89
C PHE A 62 -5.62 -22.15 16.85
N PRO A 63 -5.14 -22.91 15.83
CA PRO A 63 -5.49 -24.32 15.64
C PRO A 63 -5.02 -25.26 16.76
N HIS A 64 -4.11 -24.78 17.61
CA HIS A 64 -3.49 -25.58 18.68
C HIS A 64 -4.06 -25.26 20.08
N MET A 65 -5.11 -24.43 20.16
CA MET A 65 -5.74 -24.06 21.42
C MET A 65 -7.03 -24.85 21.67
N ASP A 66 -7.29 -25.20 22.94
CA ASP A 66 -8.48 -25.94 23.33
C ASP A 66 -9.74 -25.07 23.15
N GLN A 67 -10.78 -25.66 22.56
CA GLN A 67 -12.03 -24.99 22.22
C GLN A 67 -12.72 -24.35 23.44
N ARG A 68 -12.58 -24.98 24.62
CA ARG A 68 -13.12 -24.44 25.89
C ARG A 68 -12.43 -23.17 26.37
N VAL A 69 -11.17 -22.96 26.00
CA VAL A 69 -10.43 -21.72 26.30
C VAL A 69 -10.89 -20.61 25.37
N LEU A 70 -11.12 -20.93 24.08
CA LEU A 70 -11.66 -19.96 23.12
C LEU A 70 -13.07 -19.50 23.54
N GLU A 71 -13.96 -20.41 23.91
CA GLU A 71 -15.33 -20.08 24.37
C GLU A 71 -15.30 -19.14 25.59
N ARG A 72 -14.41 -19.38 26.56
CA ARG A 72 -14.25 -18.51 27.74
C ARG A 72 -13.75 -17.10 27.38
N VAL A 73 -12.74 -17.01 26.51
CA VAL A 73 -12.18 -15.71 26.09
C VAL A 73 -13.22 -14.93 25.29
N VAL A 74 -14.04 -15.60 24.48
CA VAL A 74 -15.14 -14.99 23.73
C VAL A 74 -16.21 -14.43 24.68
N GLU A 75 -16.57 -15.17 25.73
CA GLU A 75 -17.50 -14.70 26.77
C GLU A 75 -16.94 -13.52 27.58
N GLU A 76 -15.64 -13.50 27.89
CA GLU A 76 -15.00 -12.40 28.62
C GLU A 76 -14.76 -11.15 27.76
N CYS A 77 -14.49 -11.31 26.47
CA CYS A 77 -14.16 -10.21 25.56
C CYS A 77 -15.38 -9.59 24.85
N GLY A 78 -16.57 -10.20 24.97
CA GLY A 78 -17.82 -9.64 24.47
C GLY A 78 -17.83 -9.34 22.96
N ASP A 79 -17.73 -10.40 22.14
CA ASP A 79 -17.74 -10.36 20.66
C ASP A 79 -16.71 -9.39 20.00
N ASP A 80 -15.72 -8.88 20.75
CA ASP A 80 -14.61 -8.09 20.23
C ASP A 80 -13.43 -8.99 19.83
N LEU A 81 -13.24 -9.16 18.51
CA LEU A 81 -12.23 -10.05 17.94
C LEU A 81 -10.81 -9.62 18.31
N ASP A 82 -10.54 -8.31 18.33
CA ASP A 82 -9.20 -7.79 18.57
C ASP A 82 -8.79 -7.98 20.03
N SER A 83 -9.75 -7.86 20.95
CA SER A 83 -9.51 -8.11 22.38
C SER A 83 -9.36 -9.61 22.68
N ALA A 84 -10.14 -10.46 22.02
CA ALA A 84 -10.00 -11.92 22.12
C ALA A 84 -8.61 -12.39 21.61
N ILE A 85 -8.16 -11.88 20.46
CA ILE A 85 -6.84 -12.20 19.90
C ILE A 85 -5.70 -11.76 20.83
N ARG A 86 -5.80 -10.57 21.46
CA ARG A 86 -4.80 -10.09 22.43
C ARG A 86 -4.72 -11.01 23.65
N SER A 87 -5.86 -11.31 24.27
CA SER A 87 -5.95 -12.18 25.45
C SER A 87 -5.40 -13.59 25.18
N LEU A 88 -5.71 -14.18 24.03
CA LEU A 88 -5.21 -15.50 23.63
C LEU A 88 -3.68 -15.52 23.41
N ASN A 89 -3.12 -14.42 22.90
CA ASN A 89 -1.67 -14.29 22.75
C ASN A 89 -0.96 -14.11 24.11
N ASP A 90 -1.55 -13.35 25.02
CA ASP A 90 -1.02 -13.18 26.38
C ASP A 90 -1.01 -14.52 27.13
N LEU A 91 -2.08 -15.32 27.01
CA LEU A 91 -2.14 -16.68 27.56
C LEU A 91 -1.06 -17.62 26.99
N ARG A 92 -0.70 -17.49 25.70
CA ARG A 92 0.43 -18.23 25.11
C ARG A 92 1.77 -17.81 25.69
N LEU A 93 1.96 -16.50 25.86
CA LEU A 93 3.20 -15.95 26.39
C LEU A 93 3.38 -16.34 27.86
N GLU A 94 2.32 -16.32 28.65
CA GLU A 94 2.35 -16.69 30.06
C GLU A 94 2.54 -18.21 30.26
N SER A 95 2.00 -19.04 29.36
CA SER A 95 2.28 -20.48 29.31
C SER A 95 3.73 -20.80 28.96
N MET A 96 4.42 -19.97 28.17
CA MET A 96 5.86 -20.12 27.91
C MET A 96 6.73 -19.56 29.04
N ALA A 97 6.31 -18.45 29.65
CA ALA A 97 7.03 -17.83 30.76
C ALA A 97 7.03 -18.73 32.02
N SER A 98 5.90 -19.38 32.31
CA SER A 98 5.78 -20.34 33.41
C SER A 98 6.56 -21.64 33.21
N ALA A 99 6.93 -21.98 31.97
CA ALA A 99 7.89 -23.05 31.67
C ALA A 99 9.35 -22.63 31.90
N ALA A 100 9.66 -21.33 31.84
CA ALA A 100 11.01 -20.79 32.01
C ALA A 100 11.39 -20.51 33.48
N SER A 101 10.43 -20.42 34.40
CA SER A 101 10.69 -20.07 35.82
C SER A 101 11.08 -21.24 36.74
N LYS A 102 11.59 -22.36 36.20
CA LYS A 102 12.04 -23.53 37.00
C LYS A 102 13.56 -23.78 37.01
N SER A 103 14.39 -22.80 36.63
CA SER A 103 15.82 -22.86 36.91
C SER A 103 16.22 -21.71 37.82
N ASP A 104 16.17 -22.00 39.12
CA ASP A 104 16.80 -21.21 40.18
C ASP A 104 18.33 -21.31 40.08
N VAL A 105 19.00 -20.36 40.74
CA VAL A 105 20.43 -20.24 41.07
C VAL A 105 21.27 -19.26 40.22
N GLU A 106 21.41 -18.05 40.77
CA GLU A 106 22.65 -17.25 40.86
C GLU A 106 22.99 -17.12 42.38
N PRO A 107 24.16 -16.58 42.84
CA PRO A 107 25.46 -16.32 42.19
C PRO A 107 26.70 -16.69 43.06
N GLN A 108 27.90 -16.41 42.53
CA GLN A 108 29.10 -15.88 43.21
C GLN A 108 30.37 -16.78 43.30
N GLY A 109 31.49 -16.25 42.76
CA GLY A 109 32.73 -16.15 43.55
C GLY A 109 34.03 -16.86 43.09
N THR A 110 34.83 -16.15 42.29
CA THR A 110 36.29 -15.89 42.47
C THR A 110 37.38 -16.99 42.33
N VAL A 111 38.46 -16.57 41.63
CA VAL A 111 39.91 -16.90 41.72
C VAL A 111 40.48 -18.07 40.89
N THR A 112 41.37 -17.64 39.98
CA THR A 112 42.53 -18.27 39.32
C THR A 112 42.94 -19.70 39.70
N THR A 113 43.29 -20.51 38.70
CA THR A 113 44.69 -20.97 38.46
C THR A 113 44.77 -21.76 37.15
N ASN A 114 45.85 -21.53 36.42
CA ASN A 114 46.21 -22.25 35.21
C ASN A 114 46.46 -23.73 35.52
N ALA A 115 45.77 -24.62 34.81
CA ALA A 115 46.16 -26.02 34.67
C ALA A 115 45.85 -26.44 33.24
N GLU A 116 46.90 -26.36 32.44
CA GLU A 116 47.08 -26.91 31.11
C GLU A 116 46.82 -28.41 31.12
N VAL A 117 45.67 -28.84 30.59
CA VAL A 117 45.42 -30.13 29.92
C VAL A 117 44.20 -29.93 29.01
N LEU A 118 44.18 -30.60 27.86
CA LEU A 118 43.14 -30.66 26.80
C LEU A 118 43.51 -29.80 25.59
N SER A 119 43.55 -30.30 24.36
CA SER A 119 43.25 -31.62 23.82
C SER A 119 44.08 -31.71 22.55
N ALA A 120 44.68 -32.87 22.29
CA ALA A 120 45.24 -33.15 20.98
C ALA A 120 44.11 -33.05 19.96
N GLU A 121 44.08 -31.96 19.20
CA GLU A 121 43.27 -31.88 17.99
C GLU A 121 43.73 -32.98 17.05
N ASP A 122 42.87 -33.97 16.86
CA ASP A 122 43.01 -34.95 15.80
C ASP A 122 42.82 -34.19 14.46
N PRO A 123 43.84 -34.10 13.59
CA PRO A 123 43.79 -33.31 12.35
C PRO A 123 42.76 -33.81 11.32
N LEU A 124 41.96 -34.82 11.68
CA LEU A 124 40.87 -35.38 10.88
C LEU A 124 39.52 -34.68 11.10
N ALA A 125 39.33 -33.91 12.18
CA ALA A 125 38.03 -33.33 12.53
C ALA A 125 37.37 -32.44 11.44
N PRO A 126 38.10 -31.60 10.68
CA PRO A 126 37.49 -30.80 9.61
C PRO A 126 37.16 -31.62 8.36
N LYS A 127 37.90 -32.71 8.11
CA LYS A 127 37.80 -33.50 6.88
C LYS A 127 36.61 -34.45 6.88
N VAL A 128 36.16 -34.86 8.07
CA VAL A 128 35.06 -35.80 8.27
C VAL A 128 33.67 -35.16 8.07
N LEU A 129 33.56 -33.84 8.25
CA LEU A 129 32.29 -33.11 8.16
C LEU A 129 31.77 -32.93 6.72
N SER A 130 32.65 -32.97 5.72
CA SER A 130 32.31 -32.77 4.30
C SER A 130 32.36 -34.05 3.47
N MET A 131 32.50 -35.20 4.12
CA MET A 131 32.69 -36.49 3.46
C MET A 131 31.36 -37.00 2.87
N ASP A 132 31.39 -37.47 1.62
CA ASP A 132 30.22 -38.03 0.91
C ASP A 132 29.84 -39.42 1.45
N GLY A 133 28.60 -39.86 1.23
CA GLY A 133 28.12 -41.17 1.67
C GLY A 133 28.96 -42.33 1.14
N SER A 134 29.51 -42.22 -0.08
CA SER A 134 30.42 -43.21 -0.67
C SER A 134 31.76 -43.30 0.10
N GLU A 135 32.34 -42.15 0.44
CA GLU A 135 33.58 -42.04 1.21
C GLU A 135 33.41 -42.57 2.65
N TRP A 136 32.23 -42.36 3.26
CA TRP A 136 31.86 -42.95 4.54
C TRP A 136 31.78 -44.47 4.50
N VAL A 137 31.19 -45.04 3.46
CA VAL A 137 31.12 -46.49 3.27
C VAL A 137 32.52 -47.08 3.11
N GLU A 138 33.40 -46.45 2.31
CA GLU A 138 34.77 -46.91 2.14
C GLU A 138 35.58 -46.85 3.45
N LEU A 139 35.44 -45.77 4.22
CA LEU A 139 36.12 -45.62 5.51
C LEU A 139 35.62 -46.65 6.52
N PHE A 140 34.31 -46.89 6.56
CA PHE A 140 33.70 -47.89 7.43
C PHE A 140 34.17 -49.32 7.09
N VAL A 141 34.16 -49.70 5.80
CA VAL A 141 34.64 -51.01 5.35
C VAL A 141 36.14 -51.18 5.64
N ARG A 142 36.94 -50.13 5.42
CA ARG A 142 38.39 -50.14 5.72
C ARG A 142 38.67 -50.35 7.21
N GLU A 143 37.93 -49.68 8.09
CA GLU A 143 38.05 -49.86 9.54
C GLU A 143 37.62 -51.24 10.02
N MET A 144 36.61 -51.85 9.39
CA MET A 144 36.23 -53.22 9.74
C MET A 144 37.25 -54.25 9.24
N MET A 145 37.84 -54.06 8.06
CA MET A 145 38.86 -54.97 7.51
C MET A 145 40.19 -54.92 8.29
N SER A 146 40.46 -53.84 9.03
CA SER A 146 41.65 -53.70 9.87
C SER A 146 41.48 -54.27 11.30
N ALA A 147 40.28 -54.73 11.65
CA ALA A 147 39.98 -55.24 12.98
C ALA A 147 40.68 -56.58 13.24
N SER A 148 41.23 -56.74 14.46
CA SER A 148 41.96 -57.94 14.84
C SER A 148 41.06 -59.10 15.30
N ASN A 149 39.85 -58.79 15.76
CA ASN A 149 38.83 -59.75 16.17
C ASN A 149 37.44 -59.10 16.10
N ILE A 150 36.38 -59.87 16.37
CA ILE A 150 34.99 -59.41 16.24
C ILE A 150 34.63 -58.30 17.24
N ASP A 151 35.24 -58.30 18.43
CA ASP A 151 34.96 -57.29 19.45
C ASP A 151 35.65 -55.96 19.13
N ASP A 152 36.87 -56.00 18.58
CA ASP A 152 37.56 -54.83 18.01
C ASP A 152 36.76 -54.24 16.83
N ALA A 153 36.22 -55.10 15.94
CA ALA A 153 35.35 -54.65 14.85
C ALA A 153 34.08 -53.95 15.36
N ARG A 154 33.47 -54.43 16.46
CA ARG A 154 32.30 -53.78 17.08
C ARG A 154 32.63 -52.42 17.66
N VAL A 155 33.75 -52.30 18.37
CA VAL A 155 34.20 -51.01 18.94
C VAL A 155 34.49 -50.01 17.83
N ARG A 156 35.17 -50.43 16.76
CA ARG A 156 35.45 -49.59 15.59
C ARG A 156 34.18 -49.16 14.86
N ALA A 157 33.24 -50.09 14.65
CA ALA A 157 31.95 -49.79 14.05
C ALA A 157 31.15 -48.78 14.89
N SER A 158 31.10 -48.97 16.21
CA SER A 158 30.43 -48.03 17.13
C SER A 158 31.04 -46.63 17.03
N ARG A 159 32.38 -46.52 17.06
CA ARG A 159 33.06 -45.22 16.93
C ARG A 159 32.79 -44.58 15.57
N ALA A 160 32.88 -45.34 14.48
CA ALA A 160 32.66 -44.81 13.14
C ALA A 160 31.21 -44.29 12.95
N LEU A 161 30.22 -45.02 13.50
CA LEU A 161 28.82 -44.59 13.47
C LEU A 161 28.56 -43.37 14.36
N GLU A 162 29.18 -43.27 15.53
CA GLU A 162 29.06 -42.08 16.40
C GLU A 162 29.63 -40.83 15.71
N VAL A 163 30.76 -40.95 15.01
CA VAL A 163 31.34 -39.84 14.25
C VAL A 163 30.45 -39.48 13.05
N LEU A 164 29.87 -40.49 12.36
CA LEU A 164 28.90 -40.26 11.30
C LEU A 164 27.66 -39.51 11.82
N GLU A 165 27.09 -39.92 12.96
CA GLU A 165 25.94 -39.25 13.58
C GLU A 165 26.26 -37.78 13.90
N LYS A 166 27.41 -37.52 14.52
CA LYS A 166 27.88 -36.14 14.79
C LYS A 166 28.04 -35.33 13.51
N SER A 167 28.56 -35.95 12.44
CA SER A 167 28.72 -35.27 11.14
C SER A 167 27.37 -34.94 10.48
N ILE A 168 26.39 -35.86 10.57
CA ILE A 168 25.04 -35.64 10.04
C ILE A 168 24.36 -34.53 10.83
N HIS A 169 24.43 -34.57 12.16
CA HIS A 169 23.84 -33.55 13.01
C HIS A 169 24.44 -32.16 12.76
N ALA A 170 25.77 -32.07 12.68
CA ALA A 170 26.47 -30.82 12.39
C ALA A 170 26.08 -30.24 11.02
N ARG A 171 26.02 -31.08 9.97
CA ARG A 171 25.62 -30.68 8.62
C ARG A 171 24.15 -30.24 8.57
N ALA A 172 23.24 -31.02 9.15
CA ALA A 172 21.82 -30.67 9.21
C ALA A 172 21.60 -29.34 9.96
N SER A 173 22.32 -29.13 11.07
CA SER A 173 22.26 -27.85 11.80
C SER A 173 22.82 -26.68 10.99
N ALA A 174 23.91 -26.89 10.25
CA ALA A 174 24.49 -25.85 9.40
C ALA A 174 23.58 -25.50 8.21
N GLU A 175 22.98 -26.50 7.57
CA GLU A 175 22.00 -26.32 6.48
C GLU A 175 20.73 -25.60 6.98
N ALA A 176 20.24 -25.95 8.17
CA ALA A 176 19.11 -25.26 8.80
C ALA A 176 19.45 -23.79 9.12
N ALA A 177 20.65 -23.53 9.64
CA ALA A 177 21.10 -22.15 9.90
C ALA A 177 21.29 -21.35 8.61
N GLN A 178 21.83 -21.98 7.56
CA GLN A 178 22.03 -21.34 6.26
C GLN A 178 20.71 -21.00 5.59
N SER A 179 19.77 -21.95 5.51
CA SER A 179 18.43 -21.74 4.95
C SER A 179 17.67 -20.65 5.71
N PHE A 180 17.68 -20.70 7.05
CA PHE A 180 17.10 -19.64 7.88
C PHE A 180 17.71 -18.27 7.60
N ASN A 181 19.04 -18.16 7.51
CA ASN A 181 19.70 -16.90 7.21
C ASN A 181 19.36 -16.38 5.80
N GLN A 182 19.26 -17.27 4.81
CA GLN A 182 18.89 -16.92 3.45
C GLN A 182 17.44 -16.41 3.37
N GLU A 183 16.50 -17.10 4.03
CA GLU A 183 15.11 -16.63 4.14
C GLU A 183 15.01 -15.30 4.87
N ASN A 184 15.76 -15.11 5.97
CA ASN A 184 15.80 -13.86 6.71
C ASN A 184 16.31 -12.70 5.85
N MET A 185 17.33 -12.95 5.02
CA MET A 185 17.84 -11.96 4.06
C MET A 185 16.77 -11.58 3.04
N MET A 186 16.13 -12.58 2.40
CA MET A 186 15.08 -12.35 1.41
C MET A 186 13.87 -11.61 2.00
N LEU A 187 13.49 -11.92 3.25
CA LEU A 187 12.40 -11.21 3.94
C LEU A 187 12.78 -9.76 4.24
N LYS A 188 14.02 -9.49 4.67
CA LYS A 188 14.51 -8.12 4.90
C LYS A 188 14.50 -7.31 3.61
N GLU A 189 14.97 -7.88 2.50
CA GLU A 189 14.95 -7.22 1.19
C GLU A 189 13.52 -6.88 0.74
N GLN A 190 12.58 -7.81 0.92
CA GLN A 190 11.16 -7.55 0.61
C GLN A 190 10.55 -6.44 1.48
N VAL A 191 10.86 -6.45 2.79
CA VAL A 191 10.39 -5.38 3.70
C VAL A 191 10.97 -4.03 3.30
N GLU A 192 12.25 -3.97 2.94
CA GLU A 192 12.87 -2.72 2.49
C GLU A 192 12.24 -2.22 1.18
N ALA A 193 12.00 -3.10 0.21
CA ALA A 193 11.31 -2.76 -1.04
C ALA A 193 9.90 -2.19 -0.76
N LEU A 194 9.12 -2.84 0.11
CA LEU A 194 7.78 -2.37 0.49
C LEU A 194 7.82 -1.00 1.19
N ILE A 195 8.84 -0.74 2.03
CA ILE A 195 9.04 0.57 2.67
C ILE A 195 9.30 1.65 1.62
N GLN A 196 10.15 1.36 0.63
CA GLN A 196 10.45 2.29 -0.46
C GLN A 196 9.21 2.58 -1.31
N GLU A 197 8.44 1.56 -1.69
CA GLU A 197 7.18 1.72 -2.42
C GLU A 197 6.16 2.54 -1.61
N ASN A 198 6.04 2.27 -0.31
CA ASN A 198 5.15 3.03 0.58
C ASN A 198 5.54 4.52 0.65
N ALA A 199 6.85 4.82 0.65
CA ALA A 199 7.33 6.20 0.61
C ALA A 199 7.00 6.90 -0.71
N ILE A 200 7.14 6.19 -1.84
CA ILE A 200 6.75 6.70 -3.17
C ILE A 200 5.25 6.98 -3.20
N LEU A 201 4.43 6.04 -2.71
CA LEU A 201 2.97 6.20 -2.65
C LEU A 201 2.56 7.37 -1.76
N LYS A 202 3.16 7.52 -0.58
CA LYS A 202 2.92 8.69 0.31
C LYS A 202 3.24 10.00 -0.41
N ARG A 203 4.38 10.08 -1.11
CA ARG A 203 4.75 11.26 -1.90
C ARG A 203 3.74 11.54 -3.02
N ALA A 204 3.31 10.51 -3.74
CA ALA A 204 2.33 10.64 -4.80
C ALA A 204 0.97 11.16 -4.27
N VAL A 205 0.51 10.62 -3.13
CA VAL A 205 -0.72 11.06 -2.46
C VAL A 205 -0.61 12.52 -2.02
N SER A 206 0.51 12.94 -1.42
CA SER A 206 0.71 14.35 -1.03
C SER A 206 0.65 15.29 -2.23
N ILE A 207 1.30 14.94 -3.35
CA ILE A 207 1.25 15.73 -4.59
C ILE A 207 -0.18 15.78 -5.14
N GLN A 208 -0.90 14.65 -5.11
CA GLN A 208 -2.27 14.60 -5.58
C GLN A 208 -3.20 15.46 -4.73
N HIS A 209 -3.01 15.46 -3.41
CA HIS A 209 -3.76 16.29 -2.49
C HIS A 209 -3.51 17.78 -2.72
N GLU A 210 -2.24 18.18 -2.89
CA GLU A 210 -1.87 19.57 -3.21
C GLU A 210 -2.51 20.04 -4.51
N ARG A 211 -2.44 19.23 -5.57
CA ARG A 211 -3.11 19.54 -6.85
C ARG A 211 -4.61 19.66 -6.71
N GLN A 212 -5.24 18.75 -5.97
CA GLN A 212 -6.67 18.79 -5.73
C GLN A 212 -7.08 20.10 -5.03
N LYS A 213 -6.31 20.50 -4.01
CA LYS A 213 -6.52 21.77 -3.31
C LYS A 213 -6.38 22.97 -4.24
N GLU A 214 -5.34 23.01 -5.09
CA GLU A 214 -5.20 24.09 -6.08
C GLU A 214 -6.40 24.18 -7.05
N TYR A 215 -6.97 23.04 -7.45
CA TYR A 215 -8.16 23.03 -8.29
C TYR A 215 -9.40 23.56 -7.57
N GLU A 216 -9.56 23.23 -6.30
CA GLU A 216 -10.65 23.75 -5.45
C GLU A 216 -10.51 25.27 -5.27
N ASP A 217 -9.31 25.76 -4.97
CA ASP A 217 -9.03 27.19 -4.84
C ASP A 217 -9.32 27.94 -6.15
N ARG A 218 -8.81 27.45 -7.29
CA ARG A 218 -9.11 28.03 -8.61
C ARG A 218 -10.61 27.98 -8.95
N SER A 219 -11.32 26.94 -8.52
CA SER A 219 -12.76 26.83 -8.70
C SER A 219 -13.50 27.92 -7.93
N HIS A 220 -13.12 28.17 -6.67
CA HIS A 220 -13.68 29.27 -5.87
C HIS A 220 -13.40 30.65 -6.49
N GLU A 221 -12.16 30.90 -6.93
CA GLU A 221 -11.79 32.15 -7.62
C GLU A 221 -12.61 32.35 -8.90
N LEU A 222 -12.79 31.28 -9.69
CA LEU A 222 -13.58 31.32 -10.92
C LEU A 222 -15.05 31.63 -10.63
N GLN A 223 -15.62 31.05 -9.59
CA GLN A 223 -16.98 31.36 -9.16
C GLN A 223 -17.13 32.82 -8.71
N HIS A 224 -16.17 33.32 -7.94
CA HIS A 224 -16.14 34.73 -7.53
C HIS A 224 -16.03 35.68 -8.73
N LEU A 225 -15.15 35.40 -9.69
CA LEU A 225 -15.02 36.18 -10.92
C LEU A 225 -16.30 36.16 -11.76
N LYS A 226 -16.98 35.01 -11.88
CA LYS A 226 -18.28 34.93 -12.56
C LYS A 226 -19.32 35.84 -11.90
N GLN A 227 -19.37 35.88 -10.56
CA GLN A 227 -20.26 36.76 -9.83
C GLN A 227 -19.92 38.23 -10.11
N LEU A 228 -18.65 38.61 -10.04
CA LEU A 228 -18.22 39.98 -10.32
C LEU A 228 -18.55 40.42 -11.77
N VAL A 229 -18.34 39.54 -12.75
CA VAL A 229 -18.73 39.79 -14.15
C VAL A 229 -20.24 40.00 -14.27
N SER A 230 -21.06 39.18 -13.59
CA SER A 230 -22.51 39.37 -13.61
C SER A 230 -22.93 40.71 -13.01
N GLN A 231 -22.29 41.14 -11.91
CA GLN A 231 -22.54 42.45 -11.31
C GLN A 231 -22.21 43.59 -12.26
N TYR A 232 -21.05 43.54 -12.93
CA TYR A 232 -20.68 44.56 -13.92
C TYR A 232 -21.61 44.58 -15.13
N GLN A 233 -22.08 43.43 -15.60
CA GLN A 233 -23.07 43.36 -16.68
C GLN A 233 -24.39 44.04 -16.29
N ASP A 234 -24.87 43.86 -15.06
CA ASP A 234 -26.10 44.49 -14.58
C ASP A 234 -25.94 46.00 -14.36
N GLN A 235 -24.78 46.44 -13.87
CA GLN A 235 -24.46 47.87 -13.79
C GLN A 235 -24.45 48.53 -15.17
N LEU A 236 -23.85 47.87 -16.16
CA LEU A 236 -23.77 48.37 -17.52
C LEU A 236 -25.16 48.49 -18.15
N ARG A 237 -26.01 47.47 -17.98
CA ARG A 237 -27.42 47.50 -18.41
C ARG A 237 -28.21 48.64 -17.74
N THR A 238 -27.96 48.90 -16.46
CA THR A 238 -28.60 49.99 -15.72
C THR A 238 -28.18 51.36 -16.26
N LEU A 239 -26.88 51.55 -16.52
CA LEU A 239 -26.35 52.78 -17.10
C LEU A 239 -26.86 53.01 -18.53
N GLU A 240 -26.97 51.96 -19.34
CA GLU A 240 -27.55 52.03 -20.69
C GLU A 240 -29.01 52.52 -20.65
N VAL A 241 -29.83 51.94 -19.77
CA VAL A 241 -31.23 52.35 -19.59
C VAL A 241 -31.33 53.81 -19.11
N ASN A 242 -30.50 54.21 -18.13
CA ASN A 242 -30.48 55.59 -17.64
C ASN A 242 -30.06 56.58 -18.73
N ASN A 243 -29.04 56.25 -19.52
CA ASN A 243 -28.57 57.10 -20.62
C ASN A 243 -29.65 57.26 -21.70
N TYR A 244 -30.35 56.17 -22.04
CA TYR A 244 -31.49 56.21 -22.94
C TYR A 244 -32.61 57.11 -22.41
N ALA A 245 -33.00 56.95 -21.13
CA ALA A 245 -34.03 57.77 -20.51
C ALA A 245 -33.66 59.27 -20.53
N LEU A 246 -32.41 59.61 -20.16
CA LEU A 246 -31.90 60.98 -20.22
C LEU A 246 -31.94 61.55 -21.64
N THR A 247 -31.51 60.76 -22.64
CA THR A 247 -31.55 61.15 -24.05
C THR A 247 -32.98 61.42 -24.51
N MET A 248 -33.94 60.60 -24.10
CA MET A 248 -35.36 60.78 -24.40
C MET A 248 -35.93 62.05 -23.75
N HIS A 249 -35.63 62.29 -22.46
CA HIS A 249 -36.05 63.50 -21.76
C HIS A 249 -35.45 64.76 -22.39
N LEU A 250 -34.19 64.73 -22.80
CA LEU A 250 -33.51 65.85 -23.46
C LEU A 250 -34.20 66.18 -24.79
N LYS A 251 -34.49 65.18 -25.62
CA LYS A 251 -35.24 65.37 -26.88
C LYS A 251 -36.63 65.96 -26.62
N GLN A 252 -37.33 65.46 -25.60
CA GLN A 252 -38.65 65.98 -25.23
C GLN A 252 -38.56 67.45 -24.80
N ALA A 253 -37.58 67.82 -23.97
CA ALA A 253 -37.37 69.20 -23.52
C ALA A 253 -37.09 70.16 -24.70
N GLN A 254 -36.28 69.73 -25.68
CA GLN A 254 -35.99 70.50 -26.89
C GLN A 254 -37.22 70.66 -27.81
N GLN A 255 -38.11 69.68 -27.84
CA GLN A 255 -39.35 69.75 -28.63
C GLN A 255 -40.46 70.54 -27.91
N SER A 256 -40.50 70.49 -26.58
CA SER A 256 -41.44 71.26 -25.75
C SER A 256 -41.00 72.69 -25.48
N SER A 257 -39.75 73.06 -25.78
CA SER A 257 -39.31 74.46 -25.77
C SER A 257 -39.86 75.19 -26.99
N SER A 258 -41.18 75.41 -27.00
CA SER A 258 -41.78 76.47 -27.79
C SER A 258 -41.48 77.79 -27.07
N ILE A 259 -40.27 78.31 -27.24
CA ILE A 259 -40.00 79.74 -27.04
C ILE A 259 -40.14 80.37 -28.42
N PRO A 260 -41.22 81.10 -28.71
CA PRO A 260 -41.26 81.99 -29.86
C PRO A 260 -40.23 83.10 -29.67
N GLY A 261 -39.12 83.01 -30.40
CA GLY A 261 -38.27 84.13 -30.83
C GLY A 261 -37.69 85.06 -29.76
N ARG A 262 -36.37 84.97 -29.56
CA ARG A 262 -35.38 86.08 -29.57
C ARG A 262 -34.20 85.72 -28.69
N PHE A 263 -33.18 85.11 -29.29
CA PHE A 263 -31.82 85.42 -28.86
C PHE A 263 -31.46 86.77 -29.48
N HIS A 264 -31.06 87.74 -28.65
CA HIS A 264 -30.53 89.00 -29.12
C HIS A 264 -29.10 88.74 -29.64
N PRO A 265 -28.78 88.97 -30.92
CA PRO A 265 -27.41 89.09 -31.33
C PRO A 265 -26.91 90.46 -30.85
N ASP A 266 -25.68 90.47 -30.36
CA ASP A 266 -24.89 91.65 -29.98
C ASP A 266 -25.33 92.39 -28.71
N ILE A 267 -24.71 92.02 -27.59
CA ILE A 267 -24.25 92.98 -26.59
C ILE A 267 -22.81 92.63 -26.23
N PHE A 268 -21.93 93.61 -26.40
CA PHE A 268 -20.48 93.62 -26.17
C PHE A 268 -20.07 93.20 -24.75
#